data_AF-A0A7S2Q2S9-F1
#
_entry.id   AF-A0A7S2Q2S9-F1
#
_cell.length_a   1.000
_cell.length_b   1.000
_cell.length_c   1.000
_cell.angle_alpha   90.00
_cell.angle_beta   90.00
_cell.angle_gamma   90.00
#
_symmetry.space_group_name_H-M   'P 1'
#
loop_
_entity.id
_entity.type
_entity.pdbx_description
1 polymer ?
#
loop_
_entity_poly.entity_id
_entity_poly.type
_entity_poly.pdbx_seq_one_letter_code
_entity_poly.pdbx_strand_id
1 'polypeptide(L)'
;ARVFAAPLARAQADEAEAERAEQQRRAEREAAARRSAEAERLRLEEARAQQEAKQRAAAQALRVAEEAQRRETTEQHEAAKRAEAAARAAAAERVAAEARMRKAEVAAFLRENGFTNGAGGPKKSTTKVKHPKKSMTKARCPKTCIAKTKYPLHTAAKRGCAAMVEMLLQEGADAAQKDSTGKTAVQVAQRVNWNNSHAQVLQALAAGASMVRRARGEAPAAAGRAD
;
A
#
# COMPACT_ATOMS: atom_id res chain seq x y z
N ALA A 1 75.35 -21.24 -103.36
CA ALA A 1 75.20 -21.62 -101.93
C ALA A 1 74.05 -20.85 -101.24
N ARG A 2 72.83 -20.82 -101.80
CA ARG A 2 71.75 -19.95 -101.29
C ARG A 2 70.37 -20.60 -101.09
N VAL A 3 70.28 -21.93 -101.03
CA VAL A 3 68.97 -22.64 -101.07
C VAL A 3 68.58 -23.33 -99.75
N PHE A 4 69.45 -23.40 -98.74
CA PHE A 4 69.14 -24.18 -97.51
C PHE A 4 68.79 -23.36 -96.24
N ALA A 5 68.76 -22.02 -96.28
CA ALA A 5 68.51 -21.19 -95.09
C ALA A 5 67.02 -20.85 -94.84
N ALA A 6 66.13 -21.01 -95.83
CA ALA A 6 64.72 -20.64 -95.73
C ALA A 6 63.84 -21.55 -94.82
N PRO A 7 64.04 -22.87 -94.70
CA PRO A 7 63.16 -23.72 -93.89
C PRO A 7 63.40 -23.57 -92.38
N LEU A 8 64.64 -23.27 -91.94
CA LEU A 8 64.98 -23.14 -90.52
C LEU A 8 64.35 -21.87 -89.90
N ALA A 9 64.36 -20.76 -90.64
CA ALA A 9 63.77 -19.50 -90.19
C ALA A 9 62.23 -19.55 -90.12
N ARG A 10 61.58 -20.36 -90.98
CA ARG A 10 60.13 -20.62 -90.90
C ARG A 10 59.77 -21.46 -89.67
N ALA A 11 60.52 -22.53 -89.40
CA ALA A 11 60.30 -23.35 -88.21
C ALA A 11 60.47 -22.55 -86.89
N GLN A 12 61.45 -21.65 -86.82
CA GLN A 12 61.65 -20.76 -85.66
C GLN A 12 60.52 -19.72 -85.50
N ALA A 13 59.94 -19.25 -86.62
CA ALA A 13 58.79 -18.35 -86.59
C ALA A 13 57.51 -19.07 -86.14
N ASP A 14 57.29 -20.31 -86.63
CA ASP A 14 56.16 -21.15 -86.22
C ASP A 14 56.25 -21.55 -84.73
N GLU A 15 57.46 -21.83 -84.21
CA GLU A 15 57.70 -22.05 -82.78
C GLU A 15 57.43 -20.78 -81.96
N ALA A 16 57.91 -19.61 -82.39
CA ALA A 16 57.66 -18.35 -81.70
C ALA A 16 56.17 -17.95 -81.70
N GLU A 17 55.42 -18.27 -82.77
CA GLU A 17 53.96 -18.08 -82.82
C GLU A 17 53.23 -19.07 -81.91
N ALA A 18 53.65 -20.34 -81.87
CA ALA A 18 53.12 -21.33 -80.95
C ALA A 18 53.36 -20.93 -79.48
N GLU A 19 54.56 -20.45 -79.15
CA GLU A 19 54.90 -19.94 -77.82
C GLU A 19 54.06 -18.70 -77.45
N ARG A 20 53.85 -17.76 -78.38
CA ARG A 20 52.97 -16.60 -78.17
C ARG A 20 51.52 -17.02 -77.97
N ALA A 21 51.03 -17.98 -78.74
CA ALA A 21 49.68 -18.53 -78.59
C ALA A 21 49.52 -19.26 -77.24
N GLU A 22 50.54 -20.00 -76.79
CA GLU A 22 50.55 -20.62 -75.47
C GLU A 22 50.60 -19.57 -74.35
N GLN A 23 51.43 -18.54 -74.48
CA GLN A 23 51.50 -17.43 -73.52
C GLN A 23 50.17 -16.69 -73.44
N GLN A 24 49.51 -16.45 -74.57
CA GLN A 24 48.16 -15.87 -74.62
C GLN A 24 47.14 -16.77 -73.91
N ARG A 25 47.13 -18.08 -74.20
CA ARG A 25 46.23 -19.04 -73.53
C ARG A 25 46.48 -19.13 -72.02
N ARG A 26 47.74 -19.05 -71.58
CA ARG A 26 48.10 -19.00 -70.15
C ARG A 26 47.61 -17.71 -69.51
N ALA A 27 47.85 -16.57 -70.15
CA ALA A 27 47.39 -15.27 -69.66
C ALA A 27 45.85 -15.19 -69.59
N GLU A 28 45.14 -15.74 -70.57
CA GLU A 28 43.67 -15.81 -70.56
C GLU A 28 43.15 -16.72 -69.43
N ARG A 29 43.77 -17.87 -69.20
CA ARG A 29 43.43 -18.77 -68.08
C ARG A 29 43.68 -18.10 -66.74
N GLU A 30 44.81 -17.41 -66.59
CA GLU A 30 45.11 -16.63 -65.37
C GLU A 30 44.14 -15.47 -65.18
N ALA A 31 43.79 -14.73 -66.24
CA ALA A 31 42.80 -13.67 -66.19
C ALA A 31 41.41 -14.20 -65.84
N ALA A 32 41.01 -15.35 -66.39
CA ALA A 32 39.77 -16.03 -66.05
C ALA A 32 39.77 -16.50 -64.59
N ALA A 33 40.88 -17.06 -64.11
CA ALA A 33 41.04 -17.47 -62.71
C ALA A 33 41.00 -16.27 -61.74
N ARG A 34 41.59 -15.13 -62.11
CA ARG A 34 41.49 -13.87 -61.33
C ARG A 34 40.05 -13.37 -61.29
N ARG A 35 39.35 -13.36 -62.43
CA ARG A 35 37.93 -12.97 -62.50
C ARG A 35 37.04 -13.91 -61.69
N SER A 36 37.28 -15.22 -61.70
CA SER A 36 36.51 -16.18 -60.89
C SER A 36 36.82 -16.01 -59.40
N ALA A 37 38.09 -15.81 -59.02
CA ALA A 37 38.47 -15.54 -57.64
C ALA A 37 37.89 -14.22 -57.12
N GLU A 38 37.90 -13.16 -57.93
CA GLU A 38 37.26 -11.87 -57.60
C GLU A 38 35.74 -12.01 -57.45
N ALA A 39 35.08 -12.75 -58.35
CA ALA A 39 33.65 -13.03 -58.24
C ALA A 39 33.31 -13.85 -56.98
N GLU A 40 34.14 -14.82 -56.60
CA GLU A 40 33.96 -15.57 -55.35
C GLU A 40 34.18 -14.69 -54.11
N ARG A 41 35.17 -13.81 -54.13
CA ARG A 41 35.40 -12.84 -53.04
C ARG A 41 34.20 -11.91 -52.86
N LEU A 42 33.67 -11.36 -53.95
CA LEU A 42 32.48 -10.51 -53.91
C LEU A 42 31.26 -11.27 -53.36
N ARG A 43 31.03 -12.52 -53.80
CA ARG A 43 29.94 -13.37 -53.24
C ARG A 43 30.09 -13.61 -51.75
N LEU A 44 31.31 -13.87 -51.27
CA LEU A 44 31.58 -14.06 -49.85
C LEU A 44 31.39 -12.77 -49.05
N GLU A 45 31.79 -11.63 -49.59
CA GLU A 45 31.58 -10.31 -48.98
C GLU A 45 30.08 -9.95 -48.91
N GLU A 46 29.32 -10.19 -49.98
CA GLU A 46 27.87 -10.03 -49.99
C GLU A 46 27.18 -10.96 -48.99
N ALA A 47 27.59 -12.23 -48.91
CA ALA A 47 27.04 -13.17 -47.94
C ALA A 47 27.32 -12.74 -46.49
N ARG A 48 28.53 -12.24 -46.22
CA ARG A 48 28.88 -11.66 -44.90
C ARG A 48 28.05 -10.42 -44.61
N ALA A 49 27.90 -9.50 -45.56
CA ALA A 49 27.08 -8.31 -45.40
C ALA A 49 25.61 -8.67 -45.14
N GLN A 50 25.06 -9.67 -45.83
CA GLN A 50 23.71 -10.19 -45.57
C GLN A 50 23.60 -10.82 -44.19
N GLN A 51 24.60 -11.58 -43.75
CA GLN A 51 24.62 -12.19 -42.42
C GLN A 51 24.70 -11.12 -41.32
N GLU A 52 25.53 -10.10 -41.48
CA GLU A 52 25.60 -8.96 -40.56
C GLU A 52 24.31 -8.16 -40.55
N ALA A 53 23.68 -7.92 -41.71
CA ALA A 53 22.39 -7.24 -41.80
C ALA A 53 21.30 -8.04 -41.06
N LYS A 54 21.26 -9.37 -41.23
CA LYS A 54 20.36 -10.26 -40.49
C LYS A 54 20.63 -10.21 -38.98
N GLN A 55 21.90 -10.22 -38.57
CA GLN A 55 22.28 -10.12 -37.16
C GLN A 55 21.88 -8.76 -36.56
N ARG A 56 22.07 -7.67 -37.29
CA ARG A 56 21.65 -6.32 -36.86
C ARG A 56 20.13 -6.22 -36.75
N ALA A 57 19.39 -6.76 -37.72
CA ALA A 57 17.94 -6.81 -37.67
C ALA A 57 17.43 -7.66 -36.50
N ALA A 58 18.05 -8.83 -36.26
CA ALA A 58 17.74 -9.67 -35.10
C ALA A 58 18.05 -8.97 -33.77
N ALA A 59 19.20 -8.30 -33.66
CA ALA A 59 19.57 -7.54 -32.47
C ALA A 59 18.63 -6.35 -32.22
N GLN A 60 18.19 -5.65 -33.28
CA GLN A 60 17.18 -4.60 -33.18
C GLN A 60 15.83 -5.15 -32.74
N ALA A 61 15.39 -6.27 -33.30
CA ALA A 61 14.14 -6.93 -32.91
C ALA A 61 14.16 -7.36 -31.43
N LEU A 62 15.29 -7.91 -30.95
CA LEU A 62 15.47 -8.26 -29.54
C LEU A 62 15.40 -7.04 -28.63
N ARG A 63 16.03 -5.92 -28.99
CA ARG A 63 15.95 -4.67 -28.20
C ARG A 63 14.53 -4.12 -28.13
N VAL A 64 13.80 -4.13 -29.24
CA VAL A 64 12.40 -3.69 -29.27
C VAL A 64 11.52 -4.61 -28.43
N ALA A 65 11.73 -5.93 -28.49
CA ALA A 65 11.01 -6.90 -27.66
C ALA A 65 11.30 -6.72 -26.18
N GLU A 66 12.57 -6.51 -25.79
CA GLU A 66 12.95 -6.25 -24.40
C GLU A 66 12.37 -4.93 -23.89
N GLU A 67 12.37 -3.87 -24.71
CA GLU A 67 11.74 -2.61 -24.34
C GLU A 67 10.21 -2.76 -24.18
N ALA A 68 9.56 -3.54 -25.05
CA ALA A 68 8.14 -3.86 -24.91
C ALA A 68 7.85 -4.61 -23.60
N GLN A 69 8.67 -5.60 -23.23
CA GLN A 69 8.55 -6.31 -21.95
C GLN A 69 8.77 -5.38 -20.74
N ARG A 70 9.74 -4.46 -20.83
CA ARG A 70 9.97 -3.46 -19.78
C ARG A 70 8.77 -2.53 -19.62
N ARG A 71 8.18 -2.07 -20.73
CA ARG A 71 6.96 -1.25 -20.69
C ARG A 71 5.80 -2.01 -20.06
N GLU A 72 5.56 -3.24 -20.50
CA GLU A 72 4.50 -4.09 -19.95
C GLU A 72 4.68 -4.33 -18.45
N THR A 73 5.89 -4.68 -17.99
CA THR A 73 6.16 -4.89 -16.56
C THR A 73 6.00 -3.61 -15.75
N THR A 74 6.40 -2.45 -16.27
CA THR A 74 6.14 -1.16 -15.59
C THR A 74 4.66 -0.83 -15.53
N GLU A 75 3.90 -1.10 -16.58
CA GLU A 75 2.45 -0.91 -16.62
C GLU A 75 1.75 -1.85 -15.63
N GLN A 76 2.17 -3.12 -15.57
CA GLN A 76 1.68 -4.10 -14.60
C GLN A 76 1.99 -3.67 -13.16
N HIS A 77 3.21 -3.19 -12.89
CA HIS A 77 3.61 -2.69 -11.57
C HIS A 77 2.80 -1.45 -11.16
N GLU A 78 2.62 -0.49 -12.07
CA GLU A 78 1.82 0.70 -11.81
C GLU A 78 0.32 0.37 -11.66
N ALA A 79 -0.21 -0.58 -12.43
CA ALA A 79 -1.56 -1.11 -12.25
C ALA A 79 -1.72 -1.81 -10.89
N ALA A 80 -0.75 -2.60 -10.47
CA ALA A 80 -0.73 -3.25 -9.16
C ALA A 80 -0.71 -2.22 -8.02
N LYS A 81 0.15 -1.18 -8.11
CA LYS A 81 0.16 -0.06 -7.15
C LYS A 81 -1.19 0.66 -7.10
N ARG A 82 -1.80 0.93 -8.25
CA ARG A 82 -3.14 1.58 -8.32
C ARG A 82 -4.22 0.71 -7.69
N ALA A 83 -4.20 -0.60 -7.94
CA ALA A 83 -5.14 -1.54 -7.34
C ALA A 83 -4.95 -1.63 -5.82
N GLU A 84 -3.70 -1.66 -5.34
CA GLU A 84 -3.40 -1.66 -3.91
C GLU A 84 -3.84 -0.34 -3.25
N ALA A 85 -3.58 0.81 -3.88
CA ALA A 85 -4.03 2.10 -3.39
C ALA A 85 -5.56 2.18 -3.34
N ALA A 86 -6.26 1.66 -4.36
CA ALA A 86 -7.72 1.57 -4.37
C ALA A 86 -8.25 0.63 -3.26
N ALA A 87 -7.61 -0.51 -3.03
CA ALA A 87 -7.98 -1.43 -1.96
C ALA A 87 -7.76 -0.81 -0.57
N ARG A 88 -6.64 -0.09 -0.37
CA ARG A 88 -6.37 0.66 0.86
C ARG A 88 -7.39 1.78 1.07
N ALA A 89 -7.78 2.51 0.02
CA ALA A 89 -8.81 3.54 0.07
C ALA A 89 -10.18 2.95 0.42
N ALA A 90 -10.58 1.84 -0.21
CA ALA A 90 -11.82 1.14 0.11
C ALA A 90 -11.81 0.58 1.55
N ALA A 91 -10.69 0.05 2.02
CA ALA A 91 -10.55 -0.39 3.41
C ALA A 91 -10.66 0.78 4.39
N ALA A 92 -10.03 1.92 4.10
CA ALA A 92 -10.15 3.13 4.89
C ALA A 92 -11.60 3.66 4.90
N GLU A 93 -12.30 3.60 3.78
CA GLU A 93 -13.71 3.98 3.69
C GLU A 93 -14.60 3.05 4.54
N ARG A 94 -14.36 1.73 4.51
CA ARG A 94 -15.09 0.77 5.36
C ARG A 94 -14.89 1.07 6.84
N VAL A 95 -13.65 1.32 7.26
CA VAL A 95 -13.34 1.71 8.64
C VAL A 95 -14.00 3.05 9.00
N ALA A 96 -14.00 4.01 8.07
CA ALA A 96 -14.68 5.29 8.28
C ALA A 96 -16.21 5.14 8.35
N ALA A 97 -16.81 4.26 7.54
CA ALA A 97 -18.24 3.95 7.56
C ALA A 97 -18.63 3.28 8.89
N GLU A 98 -17.83 2.31 9.35
CA GLU A 98 -18.02 1.71 10.67
C GLU A 98 -17.91 2.74 11.79
N ALA A 99 -16.92 3.64 11.73
CA ALA A 99 -16.80 4.75 12.68
C ALA A 99 -17.99 5.71 12.62
N ARG A 100 -18.55 5.98 11.43
CA ARG A 100 -19.79 6.79 11.27
C ARG A 100 -20.98 6.10 11.92
N MET A 101 -21.15 4.79 11.73
CA MET A 101 -22.22 4.01 12.36
C MET A 101 -22.09 4.03 13.89
N ARG A 102 -20.90 3.76 14.42
CA ARG A 102 -20.62 3.86 15.87
C ARG A 102 -20.98 5.23 16.44
N LYS A 103 -20.54 6.31 15.77
CA LYS A 103 -20.87 7.69 16.18
C LYS A 103 -22.37 7.97 16.13
N ALA A 104 -23.08 7.47 15.12
CA ALA A 104 -24.52 7.63 15.00
C ALA A 104 -25.28 6.90 16.12
N GLU A 105 -24.86 5.68 16.47
CA GLU A 105 -25.44 4.91 17.57
C GLU A 105 -25.20 5.58 18.93
N VAL A 106 -23.97 6.05 19.18
CA VAL A 106 -23.65 6.83 20.39
C VAL A 106 -24.51 8.11 20.42
N ALA A 107 -24.62 8.84 19.31
CA ALA A 107 -25.45 10.05 19.25
C ALA A 107 -26.94 9.75 19.49
N ALA A 108 -27.46 8.64 18.97
CA ALA A 108 -28.83 8.20 19.21
C ALA A 108 -29.06 7.87 20.69
N PHE A 109 -28.14 7.13 21.32
CA PHE A 109 -28.19 6.82 22.75
C PHE A 109 -28.13 8.07 23.62
N LEU A 110 -27.25 9.03 23.29
CA LEU A 110 -27.14 10.30 23.98
C LEU A 110 -28.45 11.08 23.90
N ARG A 111 -29.08 11.14 22.72
CA ARG A 111 -30.38 11.78 22.50
C ARG A 111 -31.50 11.12 23.32
N GLU A 112 -31.60 9.79 23.29
CA GLU A 112 -32.61 9.02 24.05
C GLU A 112 -32.52 9.28 25.55
N ASN A 113 -31.29 9.43 26.08
CA ASN A 113 -31.06 9.63 27.51
C ASN A 113 -30.99 11.13 27.92
N GLY A 114 -31.15 12.05 26.95
CA GLY A 114 -31.14 13.49 27.16
C GLY A 114 -29.77 14.06 27.54
N PHE A 115 -28.70 13.55 26.94
CA PHE A 115 -27.34 14.10 27.03
C PHE A 115 -27.09 15.01 25.83
N THR A 116 -26.89 16.32 26.07
CA THR A 116 -26.67 17.32 25.02
C THR A 116 -25.20 17.66 24.77
N ASN A 117 -24.31 17.27 25.70
CA ASN A 117 -22.93 17.72 25.76
C ASN A 117 -21.91 16.65 25.29
N GLY A 118 -22.32 15.75 24.39
CA GLY A 118 -21.47 14.68 23.87
C GLY A 118 -21.16 13.56 24.89
N ALA A 119 -20.27 12.63 24.53
CA ALA A 119 -19.98 11.41 25.29
C ALA A 119 -19.37 11.67 26.70
N GLY A 120 -18.62 12.77 26.87
CA GLY A 120 -18.04 13.18 28.15
C GLY A 120 -18.87 14.19 28.96
N GLY A 121 -19.94 14.73 28.36
CA GLY A 121 -20.68 15.83 28.94
C GLY A 121 -21.65 15.40 30.05
N PRO A 122 -21.56 15.97 31.27
CA PRO A 122 -22.50 15.63 32.33
C PRO A 122 -23.90 16.17 32.03
N LYS A 123 -24.93 15.35 32.25
CA LYS A 123 -26.29 15.83 32.38
C LYS A 123 -26.43 16.53 33.73
N LYS A 124 -26.57 17.87 33.72
CA LYS A 124 -26.86 18.66 34.92
C LYS A 124 -28.37 18.88 35.00
N SER A 125 -29.10 18.12 35.81
CA SER A 125 -30.48 18.48 36.11
C SER A 125 -30.47 19.53 37.23
N THR A 126 -30.55 20.81 36.88
CA THR A 126 -30.92 21.82 37.86
C THR A 126 -32.41 21.63 38.13
N THR A 127 -32.77 20.91 39.19
CA THR A 127 -34.11 21.06 39.75
C THR A 127 -34.26 22.54 40.07
N LYS A 128 -35.11 23.23 39.31
CA LYS A 128 -35.43 24.64 39.52
C LYS A 128 -36.24 24.69 40.82
N VAL A 129 -35.55 24.62 41.96
CA VAL A 129 -36.17 24.81 43.27
C VAL A 129 -36.69 26.24 43.24
N LYS A 130 -38.01 26.37 43.14
CA LYS A 130 -38.73 27.64 43.28
C LYS A 130 -38.50 28.05 44.74
N HIS A 131 -37.43 28.81 44.98
CA HIS A 131 -37.16 29.33 46.31
C HIS A 131 -38.35 30.22 46.69
N PRO A 132 -38.95 30.07 47.90
CA PRO A 132 -39.91 31.05 48.36
C PRO A 132 -39.19 32.40 48.39
N LYS A 133 -39.66 33.35 47.58
CA LYS A 133 -39.17 34.72 47.62
C LYS A 133 -39.55 35.26 49.00
N LYS A 134 -38.58 35.33 49.93
CA LYS A 134 -38.44 36.26 51.07
C LYS A 134 -37.79 35.57 52.26
N SER A 135 -36.52 35.90 52.53
CA SER A 135 -36.00 36.11 53.89
C SER A 135 -34.62 36.78 53.76
N MET A 136 -34.58 38.07 54.09
CA MET A 136 -33.34 38.82 54.26
C MET A 136 -32.81 38.55 55.66
N THR A 137 -32.09 37.45 55.83
CA THR A 137 -31.19 37.27 56.98
C THR A 137 -29.88 36.72 56.44
N LYS A 138 -28.83 37.53 56.60
CA LYS A 138 -27.46 37.27 56.17
C LYS A 138 -26.84 36.22 57.09
N ALA A 139 -27.36 35.00 57.03
CA ALA A 139 -26.76 33.80 57.60
C ALA A 139 -26.35 32.91 56.43
N ARG A 140 -25.06 32.56 56.39
CA ARG A 140 -24.44 31.74 55.35
C ARG A 140 -24.96 30.30 55.47
N CYS A 141 -26.17 30.03 54.97
CA CYS A 141 -26.65 28.66 54.79
C CYS A 141 -25.87 28.05 53.62
N PRO A 142 -25.10 26.96 53.80
CA PRO A 142 -24.51 26.26 52.68
C PRO A 142 -25.65 25.57 51.92
N LYS A 143 -26.29 26.29 51.00
CA LYS A 143 -27.22 25.72 50.02
C LYS A 143 -26.39 24.89 49.05
N THR A 144 -25.92 23.73 49.49
CA THR A 144 -25.46 22.66 48.61
C THR A 144 -26.69 22.09 47.93
N CYS A 145 -27.21 22.82 46.93
CA CYS A 145 -28.06 22.24 45.91
C CYS A 145 -27.18 21.22 45.17
N ILE A 146 -27.15 19.97 45.62
CA ILE A 146 -26.33 18.92 44.99
C ILE A 146 -26.88 18.74 43.58
N ALA A 147 -26.24 19.39 42.61
CA ALA A 147 -26.54 19.16 41.21
C ALA A 147 -26.31 17.67 40.94
N LYS A 148 -27.38 16.95 40.56
CA LYS A 148 -27.26 15.56 40.13
C LYS A 148 -26.55 15.55 38.78
N THR A 149 -25.30 15.10 38.76
CA THR A 149 -24.47 14.93 37.56
C THR A 149 -24.43 13.46 37.21
N LYS A 150 -24.98 13.14 36.04
CA LYS A 150 -24.94 11.79 35.48
C LYS A 150 -24.16 11.82 34.17
N TYR A 151 -23.33 10.82 33.92
CA TYR A 151 -22.62 10.67 32.65
C TYR A 151 -23.25 9.55 31.80
N PRO A 152 -23.04 9.60 30.46
CA PRO A 152 -23.49 8.55 29.55
C PRO A 152 -22.95 7.17 29.95
N LEU A 153 -21.66 7.10 30.32
CA LEU A 153 -21.00 5.86 30.69
C LEU A 153 -21.62 5.19 31.93
N HIS A 154 -21.95 5.95 32.98
CA HIS A 154 -22.68 5.41 34.15
C HIS A 154 -24.09 4.93 33.80
N THR A 155 -24.73 5.54 32.80
CA THR A 155 -26.07 5.12 32.34
C THR A 155 -26.00 3.82 31.54
N ALA A 156 -25.03 3.69 30.65
CA ALA A 156 -24.77 2.47 29.89
C ALA A 156 -24.38 1.30 30.83
N ALA A 157 -23.51 1.58 31.82
CA ALA A 157 -23.11 0.61 32.85
C ALA A 157 -24.30 0.12 33.69
N LYS A 158 -25.21 1.02 34.06
CA LYS A 158 -26.45 0.67 34.77
C LYS A 158 -27.41 -0.16 33.90
N ARG A 159 -27.48 0.10 32.59
CA ARG A 159 -28.33 -0.64 31.64
C ARG A 159 -27.78 -2.02 31.26
N GLY A 160 -26.50 -2.29 31.51
CA GLY A 160 -25.88 -3.57 31.16
C GLY A 160 -25.46 -3.70 29.70
N CYS A 161 -25.46 -2.59 28.94
CA CYS A 161 -25.12 -2.61 27.52
C CYS A 161 -23.60 -2.52 27.31
N ALA A 162 -22.93 -3.67 27.20
CA ALA A 162 -21.49 -3.74 26.99
C ALA A 162 -21.05 -3.05 25.68
N ALA A 163 -21.76 -3.29 24.58
CA ALA A 163 -21.48 -2.65 23.28
C ALA A 163 -21.50 -1.11 23.35
N MET A 164 -22.49 -0.53 24.04
CA MET A 164 -22.57 0.93 24.21
C MET A 164 -21.44 1.46 25.11
N VAL A 165 -21.00 0.69 26.11
CA VAL A 165 -19.86 1.04 26.95
C VAL A 165 -18.57 1.06 26.13
N GLU A 166 -18.33 0.05 25.29
CA GLU A 166 -17.16 -0.01 24.42
C GLU A 166 -17.14 1.14 23.41
N MET A 167 -18.28 1.41 22.75
CA MET A 167 -18.39 2.54 21.81
C MET A 167 -18.17 3.89 22.49
N LEU A 168 -18.71 4.11 23.69
CA LEU A 168 -18.49 5.35 24.44
C LEU A 168 -17.02 5.53 24.83
N LEU A 169 -16.33 4.45 25.21
CA LEU A 169 -14.89 4.48 25.51
C LEU A 169 -14.04 4.78 24.27
N GLN A 170 -14.39 4.19 23.13
CA GLN A 170 -13.73 4.47 21.83
C GLN A 170 -13.92 5.92 21.39
N GLU A 171 -15.06 6.54 21.71
CA GLU A 171 -15.33 7.97 21.47
C GLU A 171 -14.72 8.90 22.54
N GLY A 172 -13.90 8.36 23.45
CA GLY A 172 -13.11 9.13 24.42
C GLY A 172 -13.84 9.46 25.73
N ALA A 173 -14.88 8.71 26.11
CA ALA A 173 -15.46 8.83 27.44
C ALA A 173 -14.47 8.40 28.52
N ASP A 174 -14.31 9.22 29.58
CA ASP A 174 -13.42 8.90 30.68
C ASP A 174 -14.02 7.84 31.62
N ALA A 175 -13.38 6.67 31.69
CA ALA A 175 -13.76 5.56 32.57
C ALA A 175 -13.55 5.88 34.06
N ALA A 176 -12.64 6.81 34.39
CA ALA A 176 -12.33 7.21 35.76
C ALA A 176 -13.28 8.30 36.30
N GLN A 177 -14.16 8.86 35.45
CA GLN A 177 -15.08 9.92 35.83
C GLN A 177 -16.05 9.45 36.93
N LYS A 178 -16.17 10.27 37.98
CA LYS A 178 -17.09 10.02 39.10
C LYS A 178 -18.42 10.74 38.89
N ASP A 179 -19.53 10.06 39.20
CA ASP A 179 -20.87 10.67 39.20
C ASP A 179 -21.09 11.58 40.43
N SER A 180 -22.27 12.22 40.54
CA SER A 180 -22.60 13.06 41.72
C SER A 180 -22.65 12.30 43.05
N THR A 181 -22.62 10.97 43.03
CA THR A 181 -22.53 10.12 44.23
C THR A 181 -21.09 9.71 44.54
N GLY A 182 -20.12 10.23 43.78
CA GLY A 182 -18.70 9.91 43.91
C GLY A 182 -18.32 8.55 43.34
N LYS A 183 -19.21 7.89 42.58
CA LYS A 183 -19.00 6.54 42.08
C LYS A 183 -18.50 6.52 40.65
N THR A 184 -17.57 5.62 40.35
CA THR A 184 -17.13 5.35 38.97
C THR A 184 -18.13 4.44 38.24
N ALA A 185 -18.05 4.40 36.91
CA ALA A 185 -18.91 3.51 36.11
C ALA A 185 -18.75 2.04 36.52
N VAL A 186 -17.53 1.61 36.88
CA VAL A 186 -17.23 0.25 37.38
C VAL A 186 -18.00 -0.04 38.66
N GLN A 187 -17.95 0.87 39.64
CA GLN A 187 -18.65 0.70 40.92
C GLN A 187 -20.18 0.68 40.75
N VAL A 188 -20.69 1.44 39.78
CA VAL A 188 -22.13 1.41 39.44
C VAL A 188 -22.51 0.06 38.84
N ALA A 189 -21.71 -0.48 37.91
CA ALA A 189 -21.92 -1.80 37.30
C ALA A 189 -21.84 -2.95 38.33
N GLN A 190 -20.86 -2.92 39.24
CA GLN A 190 -20.72 -3.91 40.32
C GLN A 190 -21.94 -3.95 41.23
N ARG A 191 -22.47 -2.77 41.61
CA ARG A 191 -23.65 -2.68 42.47
C ARG A 191 -24.91 -3.27 41.84
N VAL A 192 -25.06 -3.18 40.52
CA VAL A 192 -26.24 -3.69 39.80
C VAL A 192 -26.04 -5.11 39.26
N ASN A 193 -24.84 -5.68 39.43
CA ASN A 193 -24.50 -7.01 38.94
C ASN A 193 -25.21 -8.10 39.75
N TRP A 194 -26.46 -8.39 39.39
CA TRP A 194 -27.15 -9.58 39.87
C TRP A 194 -26.87 -10.75 38.93
N ASN A 195 -26.37 -11.85 39.49
CA ASN A 195 -26.15 -13.11 38.79
C ASN A 195 -25.27 -13.02 37.54
N ASN A 196 -24.19 -12.22 37.62
CA ASN A 196 -23.20 -12.05 36.54
C ASN A 196 -23.74 -11.38 35.25
N SER A 197 -24.91 -10.73 35.31
CA SER A 197 -25.52 -10.02 34.17
C SER A 197 -24.67 -8.86 33.63
N HIS A 198 -23.83 -8.24 34.46
CA HIS A 198 -22.98 -7.10 34.08
C HIS A 198 -21.51 -7.48 33.88
N ALA A 199 -21.18 -8.78 33.77
CA ALA A 199 -19.81 -9.26 33.61
C ALA A 199 -19.10 -8.67 32.39
N GLN A 200 -19.77 -8.67 31.22
CA GLN A 200 -19.23 -8.12 29.98
C GLN A 200 -18.97 -6.61 30.08
N VAL A 201 -19.84 -5.87 30.78
CA VAL A 201 -19.65 -4.43 31.04
C VAL A 201 -18.42 -4.18 31.92
N LEU A 202 -18.24 -4.99 32.97
CA LEU A 202 -17.08 -4.88 33.86
C LEU A 202 -15.79 -5.19 33.11
N GLN A 203 -15.80 -6.18 32.23
CA GLN A 203 -14.68 -6.51 31.36
C GLN A 203 -14.35 -5.38 30.38
N ALA A 204 -15.35 -4.82 29.70
CA ALA A 204 -15.18 -3.69 28.78
C ALA A 204 -14.61 -2.45 29.49
N LEU A 205 -15.12 -2.11 30.67
CA LEU A 205 -14.61 -0.99 31.47
C LEU A 205 -13.18 -1.24 31.98
N ALA A 206 -12.85 -2.48 32.36
CA ALA A 206 -11.50 -2.86 32.78
C ALA A 206 -10.51 -2.77 31.61
N ALA A 207 -10.91 -3.20 30.42
CA ALA A 207 -10.13 -3.06 29.18
C ALA A 207 -9.93 -1.59 28.80
N GLY A 208 -10.97 -0.75 28.91
CA GLY A 208 -10.84 0.70 28.70
C GLY A 208 -9.89 1.36 29.71
N ALA A 209 -9.96 0.99 30.99
CA ALA A 209 -9.07 1.49 32.02
C ALA A 209 -7.60 1.05 31.83
N SER A 210 -7.37 -0.16 31.31
CA SER A 210 -6.01 -0.62 30.98
C SER A 210 -5.44 0.11 29.76
N MET A 211 -6.28 0.43 28.76
CA MET A 211 -5.87 1.23 27.60
C MET A 211 -5.43 2.64 28.00
N VAL A 212 -6.16 3.30 28.92
CA VAL A 212 -5.77 4.63 29.44
C VAL A 212 -4.47 4.57 30.24
N ARG A 213 -4.27 3.56 31.09
CA ARG A 213 -3.01 3.37 31.84
C ARG A 213 -1.82 3.15 30.91
N ARG A 214 -1.99 2.31 29.87
CA ARG A 214 -0.97 2.10 28.84
C ARG A 214 -0.65 3.37 28.06
N ALA A 215 -1.67 4.16 27.69
CA ALA A 215 -1.47 5.45 27.02
C ALA A 215 -0.78 6.50 27.90
N ARG A 216 -0.92 6.43 29.23
CA ARG A 216 -0.22 7.28 30.21
C ARG A 216 1.19 6.77 30.58
N GLY A 217 1.63 5.64 30.02
CA GLY A 217 2.92 5.04 30.35
C GLY A 217 2.98 4.41 31.75
N GLU A 218 1.85 4.26 32.44
CA GLU A 218 1.78 3.59 33.72
C GLU A 218 1.81 2.08 33.47
N ALA A 219 2.95 1.45 33.76
CA ALA A 219 3.11 0.01 33.68
C ALA A 219 2.02 -0.69 34.53
N PRO A 220 1.42 -1.81 34.05
CA PRO A 220 0.54 -2.59 34.90
C PRO A 220 1.36 -3.01 36.13
N ALA A 221 0.86 -2.68 37.33
CA ALA A 221 1.49 -3.08 38.58
C ALA A 221 1.85 -4.57 38.47
N ALA A 222 3.15 -4.84 38.41
CA ALA A 222 3.68 -6.16 38.13
C ALA A 222 3.03 -7.15 39.09
N ALA A 223 2.46 -8.22 38.52
CA ALA A 223 2.11 -9.39 39.30
C ALA A 223 3.34 -9.79 40.10
N GLY A 224 3.21 -9.78 41.42
CA GLY A 224 4.27 -10.17 42.33
C GLY A 224 4.82 -11.54 41.94
N ARG A 225 6.13 -11.60 41.73
CA ARG A 225 6.91 -12.83 41.89
C ARG A 225 6.54 -13.41 43.26
N ALA A 226 5.97 -14.60 43.27
CA ALA A 226 6.04 -15.48 44.41
C ALA A 226 7.44 -16.10 44.38
N ASP A 227 8.25 -15.74 45.38
CA ASP A 227 9.36 -16.56 45.88
C ASP A 227 8.77 -17.79 46.60
#